data_AF-A0A8S2Z2L3-F1
#
_entry.id   AF-A0A8S2Z2L3-F1
#
_cell.length_a   1.000
_cell.length_b   1.000
_cell.length_c   1.000
_cell.angle_alpha   90.00
_cell.angle_beta   90.00
_cell.angle_gamma   90.00
#
_symmetry.space_group_name_H-M   'P 1'
#
loop_
_entity.id
_entity.type
_entity.pdbx_description
1 polymer ?
#
loop_
_entity_poly.entity_id
_entity_poly.type
_entity_poly.pdbx_seq_one_letter_code
_entity_poly.pdbx_strand_id
1 'polypeptide(L)' 'MSHHDRLHTLRSLAPSSAAAVAINGLTMQSMLREGRNKLCINTTLTQTEITSIETEWKNINYCLIDEISM' A
#
# COMPACT_ATOMS: atom_id res chain seq x y z
N MET A 1 2.57 27.08 -1.73
CA MET A 1 3.02 25.67 -1.81
C MET A 1 2.51 25.12 -3.12
N SER A 2 3.43 24.73 -4.00
CA SER A 2 3.15 24.35 -5.40
C SER A 2 2.31 23.07 -5.46
N HIS A 3 1.41 22.97 -6.45
CA HIS A 3 0.55 21.79 -6.68
C HIS A 3 1.31 20.46 -6.84
N HIS A 4 2.62 20.51 -7.06
CA HIS A 4 3.48 19.32 -7.17
C HIS A 4 3.80 18.64 -5.83
N ASP A 5 3.67 19.30 -4.68
CA ASP A 5 3.96 18.70 -3.36
C ASP A 5 2.85 17.75 -2.88
N ARG A 6 1.61 17.93 -3.36
CA ARG A 6 0.44 17.14 -2.93
C ARG A 6 0.44 15.70 -3.46
N LEU A 7 1.17 15.41 -4.53
CA LEU A 7 1.20 14.07 -5.15
C LEU A 7 2.08 13.08 -4.36
N HIS A 8 2.98 13.55 -3.50
CA HIS A 8 3.84 12.69 -2.68
C HIS A 8 3.12 12.10 -1.45
N THR A 9 1.81 12.30 -1.35
CA THR A 9 1.06 12.14 -0.10
C THR A 9 -0.16 11.22 -0.21
N LEU A 10 -0.69 10.98 -1.41
CA LEU A 10 -1.88 10.16 -1.64
C LEU A 10 -1.51 8.77 -2.15
N ARG A 11 -1.96 7.73 -1.46
CA ARG A 11 -1.81 6.34 -1.88
C ARG A 11 -3.16 5.73 -2.20
N SER A 12 -3.37 5.30 -3.44
CA SER A 12 -4.59 4.59 -3.87
C SER A 12 -4.37 3.08 -3.76
N LEU A 13 -5.25 2.39 -3.06
CA LEU A 13 -5.21 0.96 -2.81
C LEU A 13 -6.52 0.28 -3.19
N ALA A 14 -6.44 -0.98 -3.61
CA ALA A 14 -7.63 -1.81 -3.86
C ALA A 14 -7.36 -3.28 -3.48
N PRO A 15 -8.40 -4.11 -3.24
CA PRO A 15 -8.23 -5.52 -2.87
C PRO A 15 -7.76 -6.40 -4.05
N SER A 16 -8.13 -6.03 -5.28
CA SER A 16 -7.82 -6.80 -6.49
C SER A 16 -6.91 -6.02 -7.44
N SER A 17 -6.13 -6.74 -8.26
CA SER A 17 -5.30 -6.12 -9.30
C SER A 17 -6.14 -5.34 -10.32
N ALA A 18 -7.34 -5.81 -10.64
CA ALA A 18 -8.22 -5.14 -11.61
C ALA A 18 -8.71 -3.78 -11.08
N ALA A 19 -9.18 -3.73 -9.83
CA ALA A 19 -9.61 -2.48 -9.19
C ALA A 19 -8.42 -1.52 -8.95
N ALA A 20 -7.25 -2.06 -8.56
CA ALA A 20 -6.04 -1.25 -8.38
C ALA A 20 -5.63 -0.55 -9.68
N VAL A 21 -5.69 -1.27 -10.82
CA VAL A 21 -5.39 -0.68 -12.14
C VAL A 21 -6.41 0.42 -12.49
N ALA A 22 -7.69 0.25 -12.16
CA ALA A 22 -8.73 1.24 -12.44
C ALA A 22 -8.50 2.58 -11.74
N ILE A 23 -7.92 2.57 -10.53
CA ILE A 23 -7.62 3.78 -9.75
C ILE A 23 -6.16 4.24 -9.86
N ASN A 24 -5.38 3.67 -10.78
CA ASN A 24 -3.94 3.87 -10.91
C ASN A 24 -3.21 3.69 -9.55
N GLY A 25 -3.65 2.70 -8.79
CA GLY A 25 -3.20 2.38 -7.44
C GLY A 25 -2.47 1.05 -7.36
N LEU A 26 -2.24 0.59 -6.13
CA LEU A 26 -1.65 -0.71 -5.84
C LEU A 26 -2.66 -1.63 -5.17
N THR A 27 -2.38 -2.93 -5.18
CA THR A 27 -3.18 -3.82 -4.34
C THR A 27 -2.77 -3.67 -2.88
N MET A 28 -3.69 -3.88 -1.94
CA MET A 28 -3.37 -3.89 -0.50
C MET A 28 -2.26 -4.92 -0.20
N GLN A 29 -2.30 -6.07 -0.86
CA GLN A 29 -1.26 -7.11 -0.75
C GLN A 29 0.11 -6.63 -1.22
N SER A 30 0.16 -5.90 -2.34
CA SER A 30 1.41 -5.32 -2.84
C SER A 30 1.97 -4.25 -1.92
N MET A 31 1.10 -3.40 -1.35
CA MET A 31 1.49 -2.35 -0.39
C MET A 31 2.04 -2.95 0.91
N LEU A 32 1.40 -3.99 1.42
CA LEU A 32 1.86 -4.70 2.60
C LEU A 32 3.04 -5.64 2.31
N ARG A 33 3.45 -5.76 1.03
CA ARG A 33 4.40 -6.76 0.53
C ARG A 33 4.05 -8.18 0.99
N GLU A 34 2.78 -8.43 1.29
CA GLU A 34 2.24 -9.75 1.56
C GLU A 34 2.09 -10.50 0.24
N GLY A 35 3.22 -10.94 -0.30
CA GLY A 35 3.27 -11.84 -1.43
C GLY A 35 2.65 -13.17 -1.06
N ARG A 36 1.36 -13.36 -1.36
CA ARG A 36 0.67 -14.66 -1.53
C ARG A 36 0.88 -15.72 -0.43
N ASN A 37 1.25 -15.34 0.79
CA ASN A 37 1.40 -16.29 1.89
C ASN A 37 0.24 -16.11 2.85
N LYS A 38 -0.91 -16.72 2.51
CA LYS A 38 -2.07 -16.89 3.40
C LYS A 38 -1.78 -17.72 4.67
N LEU A 39 -0.52 -17.88 5.04
CA LEU A 39 -0.04 -18.72 6.14
C LEU A 39 0.86 -17.97 7.12
N CYS A 40 0.88 -16.64 7.08
CA CYS A 40 1.98 -15.87 7.63
C CYS A 40 1.53 -14.75 8.56
N ILE A 41 0.70 -15.11 9.54
CA ILE A 41 0.63 -14.37 10.80
C ILE A 41 2.00 -14.45 11.54
N ASN A 42 2.90 -15.36 11.12
CA ASN A 42 4.19 -15.67 11.74
C ASN A 42 5.44 -15.56 10.83
N THR A 43 5.42 -14.96 9.62
CA THR A 43 6.72 -14.64 9.00
C THR A 43 7.26 -13.40 9.67
N THR A 44 8.34 -13.59 10.42
CA THR A 44 9.19 -12.52 10.89
C THR A 44 9.68 -11.73 9.68
N LEU A 45 9.01 -10.62 9.35
CA LEU A 45 9.56 -9.62 8.44
C LEU A 45 10.96 -9.29 8.95
N THR A 46 11.95 -9.26 8.06
CA THR A 46 13.29 -8.84 8.48
C THR A 46 13.23 -7.38 8.93
N GLN A 47 14.09 -6.98 9.87
CA GLN A 47 14.13 -5.59 10.37
C GLN A 47 14.25 -4.57 9.22
N THR A 48 14.94 -4.94 8.14
CA THR A 48 15.09 -4.12 6.93
C THR A 48 13.77 -3.95 6.17
N GLU A 49 12.99 -5.02 6.01
CA GLU A 49 11.69 -4.98 5.35
C GLU A 49 10.68 -4.16 6.17
N ILE A 50 10.69 -4.32 7.50
CA ILE A 50 9.87 -3.53 8.42
C ILE A 50 10.20 -2.04 8.28
N THR A 51 11.49 -1.68 8.33
CA THR A 51 11.93 -0.28 8.25
C THR A 51 11.56 0.34 6.89
N SER A 52 11.64 -0.43 5.81
CA SER A 52 11.26 0.00 4.46
C SER A 52 9.76 0.27 4.36
N ILE A 53 8.94 -0.67 4.84
CA ILE A 53 7.48 -0.54 4.89
C ILE A 53 7.09 0.66 5.75
N GLU A 54 7.63 0.78 6.97
CA GLU A 54 7.37 1.91 7.85
C GLU A 54 7.73 3.25 7.21
N THR A 55 8.84 3.31 6.49
CA THR A 55 9.26 4.53 5.78
C THR A 55 8.28 4.85 4.65
N GLU A 56 7.82 3.84 3.90
CA GLU A 56 6.81 4.02 2.87
C GLU A 56 5.49 4.52 3.46
N TRP A 57 5.04 3.97 4.59
CA TRP A 57 3.82 4.41 5.29
C TRP A 57 3.94 5.81 5.91
N LYS A 58 5.09 6.17 6.50
CA LYS A 58 5.33 7.50 7.08
C LYS A 58 5.23 8.63 6.06
N ASN A 59 5.45 8.33 4.78
CA ASN A 59 5.38 9.32 3.72
C ASN A 59 3.97 9.47 3.10
N ILE A 60 3.01 8.65 3.52
CA ILE A 60 1.61 8.71 3.04
C ILE A 60 0.78 9.49 4.05
N ASN A 61 0.21 10.64 3.65
CA ASN A 61 -0.75 11.37 4.51
C ASN A 61 -2.22 11.09 4.16
N TYR A 62 -2.52 10.56 2.97
CA TYR A 62 -3.87 10.18 2.57
C TYR A 62 -3.85 8.79 1.92
N CYS A 63 -4.78 7.92 2.32
CA CYS A 63 -4.97 6.60 1.74
C CYS A 63 -6.39 6.51 1.18
N LEU A 64 -6.51 6.19 -0.11
CA LEU A 64 -7.78 6.03 -0.82
C LEU A 64 -7.95 4.54 -1.09
N ILE A 65 -8.99 3.93 -0.51
CA ILE A 65 -9.23 2.49 -0.65
C ILE A 65 -10.49 2.31 -1.48
N ASP A 66 -10.34 1.71 -2.66
CA ASP A 66 -11.44 1.37 -3.57
C ASP A 66 -11.90 -0.07 -3.32
N GLU A 67 -13.18 -0.35 -3.59
CA GLU A 67 -13.77 -1.69 -3.42
C GLU A 67 -13.62 -2.27 -2.00
N ILE A 68 -13.68 -1.44 -0.95
CA ILE A 68 -13.51 -1.89 0.45
C ILE A 68 -14.56 -2.91 0.92
N SER A 69 -15.69 -3.01 0.21
CA SER A 69 -16.79 -3.94 0.51
C SER A 69 -16.58 -5.36 0.00
N MET A 70 -15.55 -5.61 -0.81
CA MET A 70 -15.15 -6.97 -1.24
C MET A 70 -14.51 -7.75 -0.10
#